data_AF-A0A8I2ZFB3-F1
#
_entry.id   AF-A0A8I2ZFB3-F1
#
_cell.length_a   1.000
_cell.length_b   1.000
_cell.length_c   1.000
_cell.angle_alpha   90.00
_cell.angle_beta   90.00
_cell.angle_gamma   90.00
#
_symmetry.space_group_name_H-M   'P 1'
#
loop_
_entity.id
_entity.type
_entity.pdbx_description
1 polymer ?
#
loop_
_entity_poly.entity_id
_entity_poly.type
_entity_poly.pdbx_seq_one_letter_code
_entity_poly.pdbx_strand_id
1 'polypeptide(L)'
;MSLPLKVQIGVRDHWAAETGPTKTSLNKLASVLGRAVVVDPEWQLLLNELGGIYSDKLRFVQVVAGCVEAFANSTAELLEDEEAHEQWIETLLEKTKTQSRLKLFLETSGSNDVAVSWSDQRCGFIIHLPKKQIHSFSALYPKLRGDLLKCFTASSIQASGQPPAADDWAGVEVDAGTGKPTVLEALVQQPQNHVGTGEHLPNWGSLPRPDDLFLQPPYYLILHGSASQIEIECSHSPSLKLLSEYLKPTGS
;
A
#
# COMPACT_ATOMS: atom_id res chain seq x y z
N MET A 1 -30.74 5.27 -0.64
CA MET A 1 -30.09 5.50 -1.96
C MET A 1 -29.43 4.20 -2.39
N SER A 2 -29.63 3.75 -3.62
CA SER A 2 -29.02 2.52 -4.14
C SER A 2 -27.65 2.79 -4.77
N LEU A 3 -26.71 1.85 -4.64
CA LEU A 3 -25.40 1.94 -5.30
C LEU A 3 -25.55 2.02 -6.83
N PRO A 4 -24.68 2.75 -7.55
CA PRO A 4 -24.66 2.74 -9.02
C PRO A 4 -24.43 1.34 -9.59
N LEU A 5 -25.01 1.05 -10.76
CA LEU A 5 -24.98 -0.28 -11.38
C LEU A 5 -23.56 -0.84 -11.54
N LYS A 6 -22.60 -0.01 -11.98
CA LYS A 6 -21.19 -0.43 -12.12
C LYS A 6 -20.57 -0.87 -10.79
N VAL A 7 -20.92 -0.20 -9.69
CA VAL A 7 -20.45 -0.59 -8.35
C VAL A 7 -21.07 -1.91 -7.95
N GLN A 8 -22.38 -2.11 -8.17
CA GLN A 8 -23.05 -3.36 -7.87
C GLN A 8 -22.44 -4.55 -8.64
N ILE A 9 -22.18 -4.37 -9.94
CA ILE A 9 -21.49 -5.37 -10.78
C ILE A 9 -20.09 -5.65 -10.22
N GLY A 10 -19.32 -4.61 -9.92
CA GLY A 10 -18.00 -4.77 -9.34
C GLY A 10 -18.01 -5.51 -8.00
N VAL A 11 -18.98 -5.23 -7.13
CA VAL A 11 -19.13 -5.93 -5.85
C VAL A 11 -19.46 -7.39 -6.08
N ARG A 12 -20.39 -7.71 -6.98
CA ARG A 12 -20.72 -9.10 -7.32
C ARG A 12 -19.49 -9.86 -7.85
N ASP A 13 -18.76 -9.26 -8.78
CA ASP A 13 -17.71 -9.96 -9.53
C ASP A 13 -16.36 -10.01 -8.80
N HIS A 14 -16.01 -8.97 -8.03
CA HIS A 14 -14.70 -8.85 -7.37
C HIS A 14 -14.73 -9.01 -5.85
N TRP A 15 -15.89 -8.84 -5.19
CA TRP A 15 -15.98 -8.92 -3.72
C TRP A 15 -16.78 -10.13 -3.23
N ALA A 16 -17.98 -10.33 -3.78
CA ALA A 16 -18.94 -11.33 -3.32
C ALA A 16 -18.82 -12.68 -4.03
N ALA A 17 -18.02 -12.78 -5.11
CA ALA A 17 -17.79 -14.04 -5.80
C ALA A 17 -17.09 -15.03 -4.86
N GLU A 18 -17.76 -16.15 -4.55
CA GLU A 18 -17.27 -17.19 -3.61
C GLU A 18 -15.91 -17.78 -4.00
N THR A 19 -15.63 -17.87 -5.30
CA THR A 19 -14.34 -18.34 -5.85
C THR A 19 -13.43 -17.18 -6.28
N GLY A 20 -13.73 -15.95 -5.87
CA GLY A 20 -12.94 -14.77 -6.21
C GLY A 20 -11.65 -14.66 -5.41
N PRO A 21 -10.69 -13.82 -5.84
CA PRO A 21 -9.42 -13.61 -5.13
C PRO A 21 -9.61 -13.16 -3.68
N THR A 22 -10.48 -12.18 -3.44
CA THR A 22 -10.74 -11.66 -2.09
C THR A 22 -11.27 -12.73 -1.14
N LYS A 23 -12.23 -13.55 -1.59
CA LYS A 23 -12.76 -14.66 -0.78
C LYS A 23 -11.70 -15.72 -0.51
N THR A 24 -10.92 -16.08 -1.53
CA THR A 24 -9.81 -17.03 -1.41
C THR A 24 -8.80 -16.57 -0.35
N SER A 25 -8.34 -15.32 -0.40
CA SER A 25 -7.37 -14.79 0.56
C SER A 25 -7.94 -14.66 1.98
N LEU A 26 -9.20 -14.22 2.13
CA LEU A 26 -9.85 -14.17 3.45
C LEU A 26 -10.06 -15.58 4.04
N ASN A 27 -10.40 -16.56 3.21
CA ASN A 27 -10.53 -17.95 3.65
C ASN A 27 -9.17 -18.55 4.03
N LYS A 28 -8.09 -18.24 3.29
CA LYS A 28 -6.73 -18.62 3.68
C LYS A 28 -6.40 -18.06 5.08
N LEU A 29 -6.58 -16.76 5.28
CA LEU A 29 -6.32 -16.13 6.58
C LEU A 29 -7.19 -16.75 7.69
N ALA A 30 -8.47 -17.00 7.43
CA ALA A 30 -9.36 -17.62 8.41
C ALA A 30 -8.92 -19.04 8.80
N SER A 31 -8.41 -19.80 7.83
CA SER A 31 -7.86 -21.14 8.05
C SER A 31 -6.62 -21.10 8.93
N VAL A 32 -5.67 -20.20 8.64
CA VAL A 32 -4.43 -20.05 9.42
C VAL A 32 -4.73 -19.56 10.84
N LEU A 33 -5.62 -18.59 10.99
CA LEU A 33 -5.99 -18.04 12.30
C LEU A 33 -6.87 -18.99 13.13
N GLY A 34 -7.50 -19.99 12.51
CA GLY A 34 -8.50 -20.86 13.13
C GLY A 34 -9.79 -20.13 13.54
N ARG A 35 -10.04 -18.94 12.97
CA ARG A 35 -11.21 -18.09 13.27
C ARG A 35 -11.70 -17.39 12.01
N ALA A 36 -13.00 -17.14 11.93
CA ALA A 36 -13.56 -16.41 10.78
C ALA A 36 -13.06 -14.96 10.74
N VAL A 37 -12.75 -14.46 9.55
CA VAL A 37 -12.43 -13.05 9.30
C VAL A 37 -13.65 -12.37 8.70
N VAL A 38 -14.09 -11.26 9.32
CA VAL A 38 -15.27 -10.51 8.89
C VAL A 38 -14.85 -9.15 8.37
N VAL A 39 -15.26 -8.88 7.13
CA VAL A 39 -15.08 -7.60 6.46
C VAL A 39 -16.43 -7.22 5.85
N ASP A 40 -16.98 -6.08 6.26
CA ASP A 40 -18.25 -5.57 5.73
C ASP A 40 -18.06 -4.14 5.23
N PRO A 41 -17.72 -3.96 3.94
CA PRO A 41 -17.51 -2.63 3.38
C PRO A 41 -18.81 -1.85 3.30
N GLU A 42 -18.83 -0.67 3.92
CA GLU A 42 -19.88 0.33 3.73
C GLU A 42 -19.72 0.99 2.35
N TRP A 43 -20.07 0.25 1.29
CA TRP A 43 -19.82 0.64 -0.10
C TRP A 43 -20.37 2.02 -0.45
N GLN A 44 -21.51 2.40 0.11
CA GLN A 44 -22.11 3.71 -0.13
C GLN A 44 -21.27 4.84 0.48
N LEU A 45 -20.77 4.64 1.70
CA LEU A 45 -19.90 5.59 2.38
C LEU A 45 -18.56 5.71 1.66
N LEU A 46 -17.94 4.57 1.33
CA LEU A 46 -16.69 4.52 0.58
C LEU A 46 -16.83 5.18 -0.79
N LEU A 47 -17.95 4.97 -1.48
CA LEU A 47 -18.23 5.61 -2.76
C LEU A 47 -18.42 7.13 -2.62
N ASN A 48 -19.04 7.61 -1.55
CA ASN A 48 -19.21 9.05 -1.34
C ASN A 48 -17.85 9.73 -1.12
N GLU A 49 -16.96 9.10 -0.34
CA GLU A 49 -15.64 9.67 -0.03
C GLU A 49 -14.63 9.51 -1.18
N LEU A 50 -14.61 8.35 -1.85
CA LEU A 50 -13.59 8.00 -2.83
C LEU A 50 -14.09 8.07 -4.27
N GLY A 51 -15.41 8.15 -4.49
CA GLY A 51 -16.00 8.11 -5.82
C GLY A 51 -15.53 9.23 -6.73
N GLY A 52 -15.21 10.41 -6.20
CA GLY A 52 -14.66 11.52 -6.99
C GLY A 52 -13.26 11.23 -7.55
N ILE A 53 -12.48 10.39 -6.87
CA ILE A 53 -11.10 10.04 -7.23
C ILE A 53 -11.08 9.01 -8.37
N TYR A 54 -12.08 8.12 -8.41
CA TYR A 54 -12.17 7.04 -9.40
C TYR A 54 -13.22 7.37 -10.45
N SER A 55 -12.77 7.75 -11.65
CA SER A 55 -13.63 7.93 -12.83
C SER A 55 -14.34 6.62 -13.21
N ASP A 56 -13.61 5.50 -13.16
CA ASP A 56 -14.19 4.17 -13.30
C ASP A 56 -14.61 3.55 -11.96
N LYS A 57 -15.92 3.37 -11.79
CA LYS A 57 -16.52 2.78 -10.59
C LYS A 57 -16.23 1.29 -10.43
N LEU A 58 -15.94 0.58 -11.52
CA LEU A 58 -15.51 -0.82 -11.41
C LEU A 58 -14.10 -0.89 -10.80
N ARG A 59 -13.18 -0.06 -11.30
CA ARG A 59 -11.83 0.07 -10.76
C ARG A 59 -11.82 0.47 -9.28
N PHE A 60 -12.73 1.33 -8.83
CA PHE A 60 -12.91 1.64 -7.41
C PHE A 60 -13.11 0.37 -6.57
N VAL A 61 -14.06 -0.50 -6.96
CA VAL A 61 -14.33 -1.75 -6.22
C VAL A 61 -13.13 -2.69 -6.26
N GLN A 62 -12.47 -2.81 -7.41
CA GLN A 62 -11.26 -3.63 -7.57
C GLN A 62 -10.13 -3.17 -6.65
N VAL A 63 -9.95 -1.86 -6.46
CA VAL A 63 -8.92 -1.35 -5.54
C VAL A 63 -9.25 -1.69 -4.09
N VAL A 64 -10.50 -1.49 -3.66
CA VAL A 64 -10.92 -1.85 -2.29
C VAL A 64 -10.73 -3.34 -2.05
N ALA A 65 -11.14 -4.18 -2.99
CA ALA A 65 -10.96 -5.63 -2.95
C ALA A 65 -9.47 -6.02 -2.90
N GLY A 66 -8.62 -5.40 -3.71
CA GLY A 66 -7.18 -5.66 -3.75
C GLY A 66 -6.44 -5.23 -2.48
N CYS A 67 -6.87 -4.14 -1.82
CA CYS A 67 -6.32 -3.77 -0.51
C CYS A 67 -6.62 -4.83 0.57
N VAL A 68 -7.85 -5.36 0.56
CA VAL A 68 -8.26 -6.43 1.49
C VAL A 68 -7.54 -7.75 1.18
N GLU A 69 -7.38 -8.07 -0.11
CA GLU A 69 -6.62 -9.24 -0.55
C GLU A 69 -5.15 -9.16 -0.09
N ALA A 70 -4.49 -8.02 -0.35
CA ALA A 70 -3.11 -7.79 0.07
C ALA A 70 -2.95 -7.89 1.59
N PHE A 71 -3.85 -7.26 2.37
CA PHE A 71 -3.88 -7.39 3.82
C PHE A 71 -4.02 -8.85 4.26
N ALA A 72 -4.98 -9.59 3.67
CA ALA A 72 -5.27 -10.95 4.09
C ALA A 72 -4.10 -11.89 3.80
N ASN A 73 -3.47 -11.77 2.63
CA ASN A 73 -2.28 -12.55 2.28
C ASN A 73 -1.09 -12.20 3.17
N SER A 74 -0.79 -10.91 3.36
CA SER A 74 0.31 -10.49 4.23
C SER A 74 0.12 -10.97 5.66
N THR A 75 -1.10 -10.89 6.20
CA THR A 75 -1.40 -11.34 7.56
C THR A 75 -1.30 -12.86 7.69
N ALA A 76 -1.78 -13.61 6.69
CA ALA A 76 -1.68 -15.07 6.69
C ALA A 76 -0.21 -15.51 6.68
N GLU A 77 0.62 -14.89 5.86
CA GLU A 77 2.06 -15.18 5.80
C GLU A 77 2.79 -14.81 7.09
N LEU A 78 2.38 -13.74 7.78
CA LEU A 78 2.92 -13.40 9.10
C LEU A 78 2.58 -14.46 10.16
N LEU A 79 1.39 -15.05 10.08
CA LEU A 79 0.94 -16.09 11.00
C LEU A 79 1.57 -17.46 10.69
N GLU A 80 1.88 -17.74 9.42
CA GLU A 80 2.54 -18.98 8.98
C GLU A 80 4.01 -19.05 9.40
N ASP A 81 4.68 -17.91 9.59
CA ASP A 81 6.08 -17.80 10.04
C ASP A 81 6.14 -17.54 11.56
N GLU A 82 5.76 -18.56 12.34
CA GLU A 82 5.68 -18.48 13.79
C GLU A 82 7.02 -18.13 14.45
N GLU A 83 8.13 -18.68 13.93
CA GLU A 83 9.47 -18.45 14.50
C GLU A 83 9.93 -16.99 14.33
N ALA A 84 9.68 -16.37 13.17
CA ALA A 84 10.10 -14.99 12.94
C ALA A 84 9.19 -13.94 13.61
N HIS A 85 7.94 -14.31 13.93
CA HIS A 85 6.90 -13.37 14.31
C HIS A 85 6.15 -13.69 15.62
N GLU A 86 6.68 -14.62 16.43
CA GLU A 86 6.10 -15.10 17.70
C GLU A 86 5.46 -13.98 18.54
N GLN A 87 6.21 -12.94 18.91
CA GLN A 87 5.72 -11.84 19.76
C GLN A 87 4.52 -11.09 19.16
N TRP A 88 4.53 -10.88 17.84
CA TRP A 88 3.46 -10.20 17.13
C TRP A 88 2.21 -11.09 17.09
N ILE A 89 2.39 -12.40 16.87
CA ILE A 89 1.31 -13.40 16.84
C ILE A 89 0.67 -13.54 18.23
N GLU A 90 1.47 -13.68 19.29
CA GLU A 90 0.97 -13.74 20.67
C GLU A 90 0.15 -12.50 21.03
N THR A 91 0.65 -11.31 20.64
CA THR A 91 -0.07 -10.05 20.90
C THR A 91 -1.41 -10.01 20.17
N LEU A 92 -1.46 -10.45 18.91
CA LEU A 92 -2.71 -10.54 18.16
C LEU A 92 -3.70 -11.52 18.82
N LEU A 93 -3.22 -12.72 19.21
CA LEU A 93 -4.05 -13.75 19.84
C LEU A 93 -4.59 -13.29 21.20
N GLU A 94 -3.79 -12.61 22.02
CA GLU A 94 -4.26 -12.09 23.30
C GLU A 94 -5.28 -10.95 23.10
N LYS A 95 -5.02 -10.01 22.18
CA LYS A 95 -5.96 -8.93 21.85
C LYS A 95 -7.27 -9.42 21.23
N THR A 96 -7.28 -10.61 20.62
CA THR A 96 -8.47 -11.22 19.99
C THR A 96 -9.07 -12.37 20.77
N LYS A 97 -8.53 -12.70 21.95
CA LYS A 97 -8.89 -13.88 22.75
C LYS A 97 -10.38 -14.02 23.05
N THR A 98 -11.04 -12.90 23.34
CA THR A 98 -12.47 -12.84 23.67
C THR A 98 -13.37 -12.77 22.44
N GLN A 99 -12.81 -12.62 21.24
CA GLN A 99 -13.56 -12.52 19.99
C GLN A 99 -13.57 -13.84 19.25
N SER A 100 -14.75 -14.27 18.81
CA SER A 100 -14.89 -15.47 17.97
C SER A 100 -14.47 -15.25 16.52
N ARG A 101 -14.26 -13.98 16.11
CA ARG A 101 -13.96 -13.58 14.73
C ARG A 101 -12.99 -12.40 14.73
N LEU A 102 -12.09 -12.36 13.76
CA LEU A 102 -11.25 -11.19 13.50
C LEU A 102 -12.05 -10.18 12.67
N LYS A 103 -12.14 -8.94 13.16
CA LYS A 103 -12.81 -7.85 12.44
C LYS A 103 -11.82 -7.02 11.65
N LEU A 104 -12.18 -6.72 10.40
CA LEU A 104 -11.46 -5.82 9.52
C LEU A 104 -12.39 -4.67 9.11
N PHE A 105 -11.95 -3.45 9.34
CA PHE A 105 -12.66 -2.22 9.00
C PHE A 105 -11.98 -1.53 7.82
N LEU A 106 -12.78 -0.83 7.02
CA LEU A 106 -12.30 -0.01 5.91
C LEU A 106 -12.64 1.44 6.19
N GLU A 107 -11.62 2.29 6.20
CA GLU A 107 -11.76 3.72 6.44
C GLU A 107 -10.97 4.51 5.41
N THR A 108 -11.35 5.76 5.18
CA THR A 108 -10.54 6.65 4.36
C THR A 108 -9.57 7.42 5.25
N SER A 109 -8.32 7.56 4.82
CA SER A 109 -7.33 8.36 5.51
C SER A 109 -7.14 9.73 4.85
N GLY A 110 -6.65 10.70 5.63
CA GLY A 110 -6.11 11.95 5.09
C GLY A 110 -4.78 11.77 4.36
N SER A 111 -4.14 10.60 4.48
CA SER A 111 -2.91 10.25 3.79
C SER A 111 -3.14 9.89 2.31
N ASN A 112 -2.09 10.08 1.51
CA ASN A 112 -2.04 9.66 0.11
C ASN A 112 -1.64 8.18 -0.07
N ASP A 113 -1.26 7.50 1.01
CA ASP A 113 -0.82 6.11 1.00
C ASP A 113 -1.83 5.20 1.71
N VAL A 114 -1.91 3.96 1.22
CA VAL A 114 -2.60 2.91 1.95
C VAL A 114 -1.86 2.62 3.26
N ALA A 115 -2.59 2.39 4.35
CA ALA A 115 -2.00 2.00 5.62
C ALA A 115 -2.87 1.00 6.37
N VAL A 116 -2.28 0.29 7.32
CA VAL A 116 -3.00 -0.59 8.24
C VAL A 116 -2.67 -0.19 9.67
N SER A 117 -3.67 -0.26 10.54
CA SER A 117 -3.52 -0.03 11.98
C SER A 117 -4.39 -0.98 12.77
N TRP A 118 -4.06 -1.16 14.04
CA TRP A 118 -4.90 -1.85 15.00
C TRP A 118 -5.76 -0.85 15.79
N SER A 119 -7.02 -1.19 16.04
CA SER A 119 -7.91 -0.43 16.92
C SER A 119 -8.19 -1.21 18.19
N ASP A 120 -7.69 -0.72 19.33
CA ASP A 120 -8.03 -1.31 20.63
C ASP A 120 -9.50 -1.13 20.99
N GLN A 121 -10.11 -0.01 20.58
CA GLN A 121 -11.53 0.26 20.85
C GLN A 121 -12.45 -0.68 20.07
N ARG A 122 -12.12 -0.99 18.81
CA ARG A 122 -12.92 -1.88 17.96
C ARG A 122 -12.45 -3.34 18.00
N CYS A 123 -11.31 -3.59 18.64
CA CYS A 123 -10.60 -4.87 18.68
C CYS A 123 -10.48 -5.50 17.28
N GLY A 124 -9.90 -4.76 16.34
CA GLY A 124 -9.75 -5.22 14.96
C GLY A 124 -8.83 -4.33 14.15
N PHE A 125 -8.49 -4.80 12.96
CA PHE A 125 -7.65 -4.06 12.02
C PHE A 125 -8.46 -3.04 11.25
N ILE A 126 -7.82 -1.92 10.90
CA ILE A 126 -8.37 -0.91 10.00
C ILE A 126 -7.44 -0.80 8.80
N ILE A 127 -7.97 -1.01 7.59
CA ILE A 127 -7.30 -0.60 6.35
C ILE A 127 -7.73 0.83 6.04
N HIS A 128 -6.73 1.69 6.00
CA HIS A 128 -6.84 3.09 5.61
C HIS A 128 -6.65 3.23 4.11
N LEU A 129 -7.75 3.48 3.41
CA LEU A 129 -7.79 3.72 1.98
C LEU A 129 -7.36 5.18 1.69
N PRO A 130 -6.43 5.40 0.75
CA PRO A 130 -5.95 6.74 0.46
C PRO A 130 -6.98 7.56 -0.31
N LYS A 131 -6.97 8.88 -0.10
CA LYS A 131 -7.72 9.85 -0.93
C LYS A 131 -7.00 10.18 -2.25
N LYS A 132 -6.21 9.25 -2.77
CA LYS A 132 -5.47 9.32 -4.03
C LYS A 132 -5.66 8.02 -4.80
N GLN A 133 -5.74 8.12 -6.13
CA GLN A 133 -5.94 6.95 -6.98
C GLN A 133 -4.75 6.00 -6.92
N ILE A 134 -5.02 4.73 -6.60
CA ILE A 134 -4.04 3.64 -6.70
C ILE A 134 -3.98 3.15 -8.15
N HIS A 135 -2.81 3.31 -8.77
CA HIS A 135 -2.57 2.91 -10.16
C HIS A 135 -1.90 1.54 -10.28
N SER A 136 -1.07 1.15 -9.32
CA SER A 136 -0.38 -0.14 -9.26
C SER A 136 -0.63 -0.84 -7.92
N PHE A 137 -0.86 -2.15 -7.99
CA PHE A 137 -1.04 -3.01 -6.81
C PHE A 137 0.30 -3.53 -6.26
N SER A 138 1.39 -3.44 -7.03
CA SER A 138 2.71 -4.02 -6.65
C SER A 138 3.28 -3.44 -5.36
N ALA A 139 2.97 -2.16 -5.07
CA ALA A 139 3.43 -1.49 -3.86
C ALA A 139 2.54 -1.74 -2.63
N LEU A 140 1.32 -2.29 -2.80
CA LEU A 140 0.37 -2.45 -1.68
C LEU A 140 0.86 -3.50 -0.70
N TYR A 141 1.26 -4.67 -1.20
CA TYR A 141 1.71 -5.78 -0.37
C TYR A 141 2.88 -5.40 0.57
N PRO A 142 4.03 -4.91 0.08
CA PRO A 142 5.16 -4.59 0.96
C PRO A 142 4.83 -3.44 1.94
N LYS A 143 4.01 -2.48 1.52
CA LYS A 143 3.57 -1.37 2.36
C LYS A 143 2.68 -1.85 3.52
N LEU A 144 1.65 -2.63 3.21
CA LEU A 144 0.72 -3.16 4.21
C LEU A 144 1.41 -4.11 5.16
N ARG A 145 2.32 -4.96 4.67
CA ARG A 145 3.14 -5.84 5.52
C ARG A 145 3.99 -5.04 6.50
N GLY A 146 4.64 -3.97 6.02
CA GLY A 146 5.43 -3.09 6.87
C GLY A 146 4.62 -2.39 7.97
N ASP A 147 3.37 -2.00 7.66
CA ASP A 147 2.47 -1.37 8.63
C ASP A 147 1.88 -2.40 9.62
N LEU A 148 1.56 -3.61 9.14
CA LEU A 148 1.11 -4.74 9.98
C LEU A 148 2.10 -5.05 11.09
N LEU A 149 3.39 -5.18 10.77
CA LEU A 149 4.46 -5.43 11.75
C LEU A 149 4.58 -4.33 12.81
N LYS A 150 4.11 -3.11 12.51
CA LYS A 150 4.13 -1.96 13.42
C LYS A 150 2.83 -1.78 14.20
N CYS A 151 1.79 -2.56 13.94
CA CYS A 151 0.46 -2.36 14.54
C CYS A 151 0.45 -2.49 16.07
N PHE A 152 1.39 -3.23 16.64
CA PHE A 152 1.47 -3.47 18.09
C PHE A 152 2.68 -2.83 18.76
N THR A 153 3.52 -2.12 18.01
CA THR A 153 4.60 -1.34 18.61
C THR A 153 4.03 0.01 19.06
N ALA A 154 4.51 0.52 20.19
CA ALA A 154 3.89 1.61 20.97
C ALA A 154 3.89 3.01 20.30
N SER A 155 3.79 3.11 18.98
CA SER A 155 3.66 4.37 18.24
C SER A 155 2.76 4.25 17.01
N SER A 156 1.74 3.38 17.04
CA SER A 156 0.66 3.49 16.05
C SER A 156 -0.17 4.74 16.36
N ILE A 157 -0.01 5.72 15.48
CA ILE A 157 -0.60 7.06 15.47
C ILE A 157 -2.06 6.98 15.94
N GLN A 158 -2.32 7.52 17.13
CA GLN A 158 -3.67 7.91 17.51
C GLN A 158 -4.17 8.86 16.42
N ALA A 159 -5.20 8.43 15.69
CA ALA A 159 -5.96 9.32 14.84
C ALA A 159 -6.39 10.51 15.71
N SER A 160 -5.87 11.69 15.39
CA SER A 160 -6.18 12.94 16.06
C SER A 160 -7.65 13.29 15.82
N GLY A 161 -8.52 12.75 16.68
CA GLY A 161 -9.80 13.37 16.99
C GLY A 161 -9.54 14.64 17.78
N GLN A 162 -9.25 15.74 17.09
CA GLN A 162 -9.18 17.05 17.71
C GLN A 162 -10.62 17.57 17.91
N PRO A 163 -11.06 17.87 19.14
CA PRO A 163 -12.25 18.71 19.34
C PRO A 163 -11.93 20.14 18.89
N PRO A 164 -12.94 20.95 18.51
CA PRO A 164 -12.71 22.27 17.95
C PRO A 164 -12.10 23.16 19.04
N ALA A 165 -10.82 23.52 18.88
CA ALA A 165 -10.23 24.57 19.67
C ALA A 165 -10.83 25.90 19.20
N ALA A 166 -11.75 26.40 20.00
CA ALA A 166 -12.22 27.76 19.93
C ALA A 166 -11.02 28.72 20.06
N ASP A 167 -11.09 29.74 19.21
CA ASP A 167 -10.38 31.01 19.31
C ASP A 167 -10.37 31.52 20.76
N ASP A 168 -9.22 31.56 21.46
CA ASP A 168 -8.92 32.63 22.42
C ASP A 168 -7.44 32.64 22.92
N TRP A 169 -6.67 33.63 22.45
CA TRP A 169 -5.67 34.45 23.16
C TRP A 169 -4.44 33.86 23.90
N ALA A 170 -3.27 34.24 23.36
CA ALA A 170 -2.00 34.60 24.01
C ALA A 170 -1.12 33.52 24.70
N GLY A 171 0.11 33.39 24.19
CA GLY A 171 1.21 32.69 24.83
C GLY A 171 2.51 32.83 24.05
N VAL A 172 3.05 34.06 23.96
CA VAL A 172 4.42 34.29 23.50
C VAL A 172 5.35 33.85 24.62
N GLU A 173 6.11 32.77 24.42
CA GLU A 173 7.29 32.49 25.23
C GLU A 173 8.55 32.83 24.42
N VAL A 174 9.29 33.80 24.94
CA VAL A 174 10.59 34.26 24.47
C VAL A 174 11.62 33.56 25.34
N ASP A 175 12.45 32.69 24.76
CA ASP A 175 13.53 32.05 25.52
C ASP A 175 14.67 33.05 25.75
N ALA A 176 14.90 33.38 27.02
CA ALA A 176 15.91 34.32 27.49
C ALA A 176 17.22 33.57 27.79
N GLY A 177 17.95 33.23 26.73
CA GLY A 177 19.30 32.68 26.85
C GLY A 177 19.92 32.45 25.49
N THR A 178 20.88 33.29 25.12
CA THR A 178 21.67 33.25 23.86
C THR A 178 20.91 33.55 22.56
N GLY A 179 20.67 34.85 22.32
CA GLY A 179 20.07 35.36 21.09
C GLY A 179 20.92 35.15 19.83
N LYS A 180 20.55 34.15 19.02
CA LYS A 180 20.77 34.05 17.55
C LYS A 180 19.80 33.02 16.96
N PRO A 181 19.06 33.34 15.88
CA PRO A 181 18.27 32.36 15.15
C PRO A 181 19.20 31.47 14.32
N THR A 182 19.23 30.17 14.62
CA THR A 182 19.89 29.17 13.76
C THR A 182 18.83 28.47 12.93
N VAL A 183 18.79 28.80 11.63
CA VAL A 183 18.14 27.99 10.60
C VAL A 183 19.05 26.80 10.33
N LEU A 184 18.66 25.59 10.74
CA LEU A 184 19.30 24.35 10.29
C LEU A 184 18.57 23.88 9.03
N GLU A 185 19.05 24.40 7.90
CA GLU A 185 18.86 23.82 6.58
C GLU A 185 19.99 22.81 6.32
N ALA A 186 19.68 21.81 5.48
CA ALA A 186 20.53 20.69 5.03
C ALA A 186 20.55 19.47 6.01
N LEU A 187 20.45 18.21 5.56
CA LEU A 187 21.05 17.62 4.37
C LEU A 187 20.22 16.45 3.83
N VAL A 188 20.08 16.42 2.51
CA VAL A 188 19.97 15.20 1.70
C VAL A 188 21.05 14.23 2.16
N GLN A 189 20.67 13.04 2.63
CA GLN A 189 21.55 11.87 2.66
C GLN A 189 20.74 10.59 2.78
N GLN A 190 20.57 9.94 1.63
CA GLN A 190 20.46 8.48 1.55
C GLN A 190 21.84 7.91 1.90
N PRO A 191 21.90 6.75 2.58
CA PRO A 191 22.40 5.59 1.87
C PRO A 191 21.54 4.34 2.09
N GLN A 192 21.59 3.51 1.05
CA GLN A 192 21.00 2.19 0.91
C GLN A 192 21.60 1.20 1.91
N ASN A 193 20.79 0.25 2.38
CA ASN A 193 21.25 -1.08 2.74
C ASN A 193 20.29 -2.10 2.15
N HIS A 194 20.78 -2.81 1.15
CA HIS A 194 20.15 -3.98 0.55
C HIS A 194 20.56 -5.20 1.37
N VAL A 195 19.59 -5.96 1.89
CA VAL A 195 19.82 -7.34 2.34
C VAL A 195 18.68 -8.19 1.77
N GLY A 196 19.07 -9.20 0.99
CA GLY A 196 18.24 -9.90 0.01
C GLY A 196 17.05 -10.67 0.58
N THR A 197 15.94 -10.59 -0.15
CA THR A 197 14.74 -11.41 0.03
C THR A 197 14.73 -12.54 -0.99
N GLY A 198 14.45 -13.75 -0.51
CA GLY A 198 14.27 -14.94 -1.34
C GLY A 198 13.24 -14.75 -2.45
N GLU A 199 13.44 -15.50 -3.52
CA GLU A 199 12.72 -15.46 -4.78
C GLU A 199 11.26 -15.91 -4.61
N HIS A 200 10.31 -14.97 -4.53
CA HIS A 200 8.92 -15.26 -4.86
C HIS A 200 8.57 -14.55 -6.17
N LEU A 201 8.38 -15.34 -7.23
CA LEU A 201 7.98 -14.85 -8.54
C LEU A 201 6.57 -14.23 -8.47
N PRO A 202 6.32 -13.06 -9.08
CA PRO A 202 5.01 -12.43 -9.10
C PRO A 202 4.00 -13.25 -9.93
N ASN A 203 2.73 -13.20 -9.54
CA ASN A 203 1.64 -13.87 -10.26
C ASN A 203 1.53 -13.31 -11.70
N TRP A 204 1.67 -14.18 -12.70
CA TRP A 204 1.76 -13.82 -14.13
C TRP A 204 0.57 -12.99 -14.63
N GLY A 205 -0.63 -13.19 -14.08
CA GLY A 205 -1.83 -12.44 -14.45
C GLY A 205 -1.89 -10.99 -13.92
N SER A 206 -0.94 -10.60 -13.07
CA SER A 206 -0.83 -9.26 -12.47
C SER A 206 0.26 -8.39 -13.10
N LEU A 207 1.07 -8.96 -13.99
CA LEU A 207 2.11 -8.22 -14.69
C LEU A 207 1.45 -7.25 -15.68
N PRO A 208 1.80 -5.96 -15.66
CA PRO A 208 1.41 -5.05 -16.73
C PRO A 208 1.95 -5.60 -18.06
N ARG A 209 1.35 -5.19 -19.17
CA ARG A 209 1.81 -5.65 -20.49
C ARG A 209 3.31 -5.32 -20.62
N PRO A 210 4.11 -6.16 -21.30
CA PRO A 210 5.56 -5.97 -21.39
C PRO A 210 5.96 -4.54 -21.77
N ASP A 211 5.22 -3.93 -22.71
CA ASP A 211 5.44 -2.55 -23.15
C ASP A 211 5.27 -1.51 -22.02
N ASP A 212 4.34 -1.74 -21.08
CA ASP A 212 4.08 -0.83 -19.96
C ASP A 212 5.12 -1.00 -18.83
N LEU A 213 5.69 -2.21 -18.68
CA LEU A 213 6.71 -2.51 -17.69
C LEU A 213 8.01 -1.72 -17.97
N PHE A 214 8.33 -1.56 -19.25
CA PHE A 214 9.51 -0.84 -19.73
C PHE A 214 9.37 0.70 -19.68
N LEU A 215 8.17 1.21 -19.36
CA LEU A 215 7.90 2.64 -19.21
C LEU A 215 7.86 3.12 -17.75
N GLN A 216 8.17 2.24 -16.79
CA GLN A 216 8.24 2.60 -15.38
C GLN A 216 9.67 2.45 -14.83
N PRO A 217 10.13 3.39 -13.99
CA PRO A 217 11.43 3.27 -13.33
C PRO A 217 11.43 2.09 -12.34
N PRO A 218 12.60 1.50 -12.04
CA PRO A 218 13.94 1.96 -12.43
C PRO A 218 14.32 1.58 -13.87
N TYR A 219 14.86 2.54 -14.61
CA TYR A 219 15.40 2.31 -15.95
C TYR A 219 16.86 1.85 -15.85
N TYR A 220 17.24 0.89 -16.70
CA TYR A 220 18.63 0.51 -16.86
C TYR A 220 19.07 0.73 -18.31
N LEU A 221 20.35 1.10 -18.45
CA LEU A 221 21.03 1.24 -19.71
C LEU A 221 22.39 0.56 -19.56
N ILE A 222 22.64 -0.42 -20.43
CA ILE A 222 23.83 -1.25 -20.43
C ILE A 222 24.58 -0.94 -21.72
N LEU A 223 25.88 -0.66 -21.60
CA LEU A 223 26.75 -0.47 -22.76
C LEU A 223 27.79 -1.58 -22.79
N HIS A 224 27.88 -2.26 -23.93
CA HIS A 224 28.98 -3.17 -24.23
C HIS A 224 29.85 -2.55 -25.31
N GLY A 225 31.13 -2.32 -25.01
CA GLY A 225 32.11 -1.79 -25.94
C GLY A 225 33.08 -2.87 -26.40
N SER A 226 33.29 -2.96 -27.70
CA SER A 226 34.39 -3.70 -28.33
C SER A 226 35.18 -2.77 -29.26
N ALA A 227 36.34 -3.22 -29.73
CA ALA A 227 37.23 -2.39 -30.58
C ALA A 227 36.56 -1.87 -31.87
N SER A 228 35.47 -2.49 -32.32
CA SER A 228 34.77 -2.14 -33.56
C SER A 228 33.25 -1.95 -33.43
N GLN A 229 32.68 -2.13 -32.23
CA GLN A 229 31.23 -2.09 -32.04
C GLN A 229 30.87 -1.66 -30.62
N ILE A 230 29.88 -0.78 -30.52
CA ILE A 230 29.23 -0.43 -29.26
C ILE A 230 27.80 -0.95 -29.34
N GLU A 231 27.43 -1.81 -28.41
CA GLU A 231 26.06 -2.29 -28.22
C GLU A 231 25.46 -1.57 -27.01
N ILE A 232 24.25 -1.07 -27.20
CA ILE A 232 23.51 -0.34 -26.17
C ILE A 232 22.18 -1.05 -25.97
N GLU A 233 21.98 -1.56 -24.77
CA GLU A 233 20.70 -2.12 -24.34
C GLU A 233 20.04 -1.14 -23.36
N CYS A 234 18.75 -0.91 -23.50
CA CYS A 234 18.03 -0.04 -22.58
C CYS A 234 16.63 -0.57 -22.34
N SER A 235 16.22 -0.56 -21.06
CA SER A 235 14.90 -0.99 -20.63
C SER A 235 13.80 0.01 -20.99
N HIS A 236 14.14 1.21 -21.47
CA HIS A 236 13.18 2.24 -21.86
C HIS A 236 13.27 2.49 -23.38
N SER A 237 12.34 1.88 -24.13
CA SER A 237 12.34 1.90 -25.60
C SER A 237 12.40 3.30 -26.22
N PRO A 238 11.70 4.34 -25.70
CA PRO A 238 11.82 5.70 -26.23
C PRO A 238 13.25 6.27 -26.14
N SER A 239 13.95 6.01 -25.04
CA SER A 239 15.35 6.43 -24.85
C SER A 239 16.28 5.70 -25.81
N LEU A 240 16.09 4.39 -26.00
CA LEU A 240 16.90 3.61 -26.94
C LEU A 240 16.72 4.12 -28.38
N LYS A 241 15.48 4.43 -28.76
CA LYS A 241 15.18 4.99 -30.09
C LYS A 241 15.85 6.34 -30.30
N LEU A 242 15.75 7.24 -29.32
CA LEU A 242 16.43 8.54 -29.35
C LEU A 242 17.96 8.37 -29.50
N LEU A 243 18.57 7.47 -28.71
CA LEU A 243 20.00 7.19 -28.81
C LEU A 243 20.38 6.60 -30.18
N SER A 244 19.55 5.71 -30.72
CA SER A 244 19.77 5.13 -32.05
C SER A 244 19.68 6.17 -33.16
N GLU A 245 18.85 7.21 -33.00
CA GLU A 245 18.73 8.30 -33.96
C GLU A 245 19.87 9.31 -33.79
N TYR A 246 20.28 9.59 -32.55
CA TYR A 246 21.37 10.51 -32.23
C TYR A 246 22.75 9.98 -32.65
N LEU A 247 22.99 8.68 -32.44
CA LEU A 247 24.27 8.03 -32.76
C LEU A 247 24.37 7.57 -34.21
N LYS A 248 23.27 7.62 -34.97
CA LYS A 248 23.36 7.49 -36.43
C LYS A 248 24.17 8.67 -36.96
N PRO A 249 25.17 8.44 -37.82
CA PRO A 249 25.91 9.53 -38.41
C PRO A 249 24.95 10.44 -39.17
N THR A 250 24.86 11.71 -38.76
CA THR A 250 24.23 12.75 -39.56
C THR A 250 25.11 12.93 -40.80
N GLY A 251 24.69 12.28 -41.89
CA GLY A 251 25.43 12.03 -43.14
C GLY A 251 26.68 12.86 -43.42
N SER A 252 27.81 12.16 -43.58
CA SER A 252 28.76 12.23 -44.73
C SER A 252 29.84 11.18 -44.52
#